data_AF-A0A525C5R7-F1
#
_entry.id   AF-A0A525C5R7-F1
#
_cell.length_a   1.000
_cell.length_b   1.000
_cell.length_c   1.000
_cell.angle_alpha   90.00
_cell.angle_beta   90.00
_cell.angle_gamma   90.00
#
_symmetry.space_group_name_H-M   'P 1'
#
loop_
_entity.id
_entity.type
_entity.pdbx_description
1 polymer ?
#
loop_
_entity_poly.entity_id
_entity_poly.type
_entity_poly.pdbx_seq_one_letter_code
_entity_poly.pdbx_strand_id
1 'polypeptide(L)' 'MILRRLCDAEKNGRKIVSKTWDSTRLILKNDNMGFSFHITTIYA' A
#
# COMPACT_ATOMS: atom_id res chain seq x y z
N MET A 1 10.00 -5.87 -13.89
CA MET A 1 10.32 -4.62 -13.16
C MET A 1 9.01 -3.93 -12.80
N ILE A 2 8.76 -3.60 -11.52
CA ILE A 2 7.51 -2.95 -11.07
C ILE A 2 7.83 -1.49 -10.71
N LEU A 3 7.18 -0.55 -11.39
CA LEU A 3 7.20 0.88 -11.04
C LEU A 3 5.80 1.28 -10.59
N ARG A 4 5.67 1.85 -9.39
CA ARG A 4 4.40 2.34 -8.85
C ARG A 4 4.58 3.71 -8.24
N ARG A 5 3.60 4.59 -8.46
CA ARG A 5 3.50 5.88 -7.78
C ARG A 5 2.55 5.74 -6.59
N LEU A 6 2.95 6.28 -5.46
CA LEU A 6 2.16 6.23 -4.22
C LEU A 6 0.76 6.82 -4.45
N CYS A 7 0.67 8.01 -5.02
CA CYS A 7 -0.60 8.70 -5.27
C CYS A 7 -1.58 7.88 -6.13
N ASP A 8 -1.07 7.11 -7.09
CA ASP A 8 -1.90 6.26 -7.95
C ASP A 8 -2.38 5.02 -7.16
N ALA A 9 -1.51 4.41 -6.36
CA ALA A 9 -1.88 3.29 -5.50
C ALA A 9 -2.93 3.70 -4.45
N GLU A 10 -2.83 4.91 -3.91
CA GLU A 10 -3.80 5.45 -2.96
C GLU A 10 -5.21 5.59 -3.54
N LYS A 11 -5.30 6.12 -4.77
CA LYS A 11 -6.57 6.37 -5.46
C LYS A 11 -7.18 5.11 -6.05
N ASN A 12 -6.36 4.13 -6.44
CA ASN A 12 -6.79 2.93 -7.14
C ASN A 12 -7.07 1.74 -6.20
N GLY A 13 -7.69 2.00 -5.05
CA GLY A 13 -8.21 0.96 -4.14
C GLY A 13 -7.16 0.16 -3.36
N ARG A 14 -5.88 0.59 -3.34
CA ARG A 14 -4.83 -0.08 -2.54
C ARG A 14 -4.61 0.58 -1.17
N LYS A 15 -5.33 1.66 -0.88
CA LYS A 15 -5.34 2.32 0.44
C LYS A 15 -6.38 1.68 1.33
N ILE A 16 -5.94 1.19 2.49
CA ILE A 16 -6.80 0.64 3.53
C ILE A 16 -6.78 1.60 4.71
N VAL A 17 -7.96 2.07 5.11
CA VAL A 17 -8.13 3.00 6.21
C VAL A 17 -8.68 2.24 7.42
N SER A 18 -8.08 2.48 8.58
CA SER A 18 -8.57 2.03 9.88
C SER A 18 -8.73 3.22 10.83
N LYS A 19 -9.15 2.98 12.07
CA LYS A 19 -9.46 4.04 13.04
C LYS A 19 -8.23 4.90 13.40
N THR A 20 -7.04 4.31 13.46
CA THR A 20 -5.82 4.97 13.98
C THR A 20 -4.66 5.00 12.99
N TRP A 21 -4.86 4.45 11.79
CA TRP A 21 -3.83 4.37 10.75
C TRP A 21 -4.46 4.20 9.38
N ASP A 22 -3.71 4.57 8.35
CA ASP A 22 -3.97 4.20 6.97
C ASP A 22 -2.74 3.55 6.34
N SER A 23 -2.95 2.53 5.50
CA SER A 23 -1.89 1.75 4.87
C SER A 23 -2.13 1.60 3.38
N THR A 24 -1.19 2.11 2.58
CA THR A 24 -1.20 1.97 1.12
C THR A 24 -0.31 0.81 0.70
N ARG A 25 -0.92 -0.20 0.07
CA ARG A 25 -0.27 -1.48 -0.25
C ARG A 25 0.40 -1.44 -1.62
N LEU A 26 1.73 -1.43 -1.63
CA LEU A 26 2.54 -1.29 -2.84
C LEU A 26 3.01 -2.61 -3.42
N ILE A 27 3.19 -3.66 -2.63
CA ILE A 27 3.47 -5.02 -3.12
C ILE A 27 2.53 -5.99 -2.42
N LEU A 28 1.85 -6.82 -3.20
CA LEU A 28 0.88 -7.83 -2.75
C LEU A 28 1.28 -9.22 -3.24
N LYS A 29 0.57 -10.26 -2.76
CA LYS A 29 0.80 -11.66 -3.17
C LYS A 29 0.87 -11.84 -4.69
N ASN A 30 -0.03 -11.18 -5.43
CA ASN A 30 -0.10 -11.29 -6.89
C ASN A 30 1.10 -10.67 -7.63
N ASP A 31 1.94 -9.91 -6.93
CA ASP A 31 3.17 -9.35 -7.48
C ASP A 31 4.35 -10.34 -7.42
N ASN A 32 4.17 -11.51 -6.79
CA ASN A 32 5.12 -12.64 -6.75
C ASN A 32 6.56 -12.29 -6.28
N MET A 33 6.68 -11.35 -5.34
CA MET A 33 7.97 -10.89 -4.81
C MET A 33 8.46 -11.69 -3.60
N GLY A 34 7.63 -12.58 -3.03
CA GLY A 34 7.94 -13.31 -1.80
C GLY A 34 7.73 -12.51 -0.49
N PHE A 35 7.34 -11.24 -0.59
CA PHE A 35 7.00 -10.38 0.55
C PHE A 35 5.92 -9.36 0.16
N SER A 36 5.35 -8.67 1.14
CA SER A 36 4.50 -7.50 0.92
C SER A 36 5.22 -6.22 1.35
N PHE A 37 4.87 -5.10 0.73
CA PHE A 37 5.44 -3.78 1.04
C PHE A 37 4.35 -2.72 1.10
N HIS A 38 4.38 -1.93 2.17
CA HIS A 38 3.31 -1.03 2.57
C HIS A 38 3.91 0.29 3.06
N ILE A 39 3.27 1.41 2.73
CA ILE A 39 3.54 2.71 3.36
C ILE A 39 2.34 3.00 4.26
N THR A 40 2.61 3.17 5.56
CA THR A 40 1.57 3.30 6.58
C THR A 40 1.77 4.60 7.34
N THR A 41 0.73 5.42 7.44
CA THR A 41 0.69 6.57 8.34
C THR A 41 -0.05 6.17 9.61
N ILE A 42 0.52 6.47 10.77
CA ILE A 42 -0.08 6.21 12.08
C ILE A 42 -0.40 7.57 12.69
N TYR A 43 -1.65 7.76 13.12
CA TYR A 43 -2.15 9.08 13.53
C TYR A 43 -1.91 9.44 15.00
N ALA A 44 -1.24 8.56 15.76
CA ALA A 44 -0.84 8.68 17.17
C ALA A 44 -1.78 9.52 18.07
#